data_AF-A0A1H2RNJ3-F1
#
_entry.id   AF-A0A1H2RNJ3-F1
#
_cell.length_a   1.000
_cell.length_b   1.000
_cell.length_c   1.000
_cell.angle_alpha   90.00
_cell.angle_beta   90.00
_cell.angle_gamma   90.00
#
_symmetry.space_group_name_H-M   'P 1'
#
loop_
_entity.id
_entity.type
_entity.pdbx_description
1 polymer ?
#
loop_
_entity_poly.entity_id
_entity_poly.type
_entity_poly.pdbx_seq_one_letter_code
_entity_poly.pdbx_strand_id
1 'polypeptide(L)'
;MTPANLSPSTLQLALIGLIGLALVGPSTVANAQPSTRPEVDPATAPQVDPSSLRALEQRVEELERRVERMGSAPSSGGSASAPSKTGDIHWSFDAALSRDPFNVKHQSFDRGSGRFDVLLKVVAPIPDPTPWQVPSGAPVPVAARIGLADGTASESLVFRLARGPRLEPGAILHIEAQVPPEQAAAISGLSVGIRRE
;
A
#
# COMPACT_ATOMS: atom_id res chain seq x y z
N MET A 1 55.92 4.63 -28.24
CA MET A 1 54.77 5.45 -28.65
C MET A 1 54.16 6.05 -27.39
N THR A 2 54.22 7.38 -27.31
CA THR A 2 53.79 8.26 -26.22
C THR A 2 52.25 8.26 -26.02
N PRO A 3 51.78 8.79 -24.86
CA PRO A 3 50.47 8.56 -24.25
C PRO A 3 49.46 9.68 -24.54
N ALA A 4 48.19 9.45 -24.19
CA ALA A 4 47.13 10.46 -24.06
C ALA A 4 45.87 9.78 -23.50
N ASN A 5 45.01 10.36 -22.67
CA ASN A 5 45.02 11.60 -21.90
C ASN A 5 43.72 11.63 -21.08
N LEU A 6 43.78 12.30 -19.93
CA LEU A 6 42.74 13.14 -19.32
C LEU A 6 41.49 12.51 -18.65
N SER A 7 41.42 12.79 -17.35
CA SER A 7 40.34 12.57 -16.39
C SER A 7 39.25 13.70 -16.43
N PRO A 8 38.51 13.96 -15.34
CA PRO A 8 37.06 13.97 -15.26
C PRO A 8 36.42 15.36 -15.48
N SER A 9 35.13 15.41 -15.80
CA SER A 9 34.36 16.66 -15.73
C SER A 9 32.91 16.36 -15.34
N THR A 10 32.65 16.52 -14.04
CA THR A 10 31.60 17.39 -13.50
C THR A 10 30.42 17.67 -14.44
N LEU A 11 29.32 16.94 -14.28
CA LEU A 11 28.01 17.40 -14.76
C LEU A 11 27.21 17.98 -13.59
N GLN A 12 27.12 19.30 -13.64
CA GLN A 12 26.34 20.18 -12.80
C GLN A 12 24.86 19.82 -12.74
N LEU A 13 24.29 20.13 -11.57
CA LEU A 13 22.89 20.38 -11.31
C LEU A 13 22.25 21.39 -12.29
N ALA A 14 21.06 21.04 -12.80
CA ALA A 14 19.92 21.92 -13.09
C ALA A 14 18.70 20.98 -13.20
N LEU A 15 17.82 20.88 -12.20
CA LEU A 15 16.69 21.75 -11.85
C LEU A 15 15.76 22.06 -13.04
N ILE A 16 14.44 21.91 -12.78
CA ILE A 16 13.28 22.27 -13.63
C ILE A 16 12.93 21.16 -14.63
N GLY A 17 11.72 20.63 -14.74
CA GLY A 17 10.43 20.95 -14.15
C GLY A 17 9.35 20.20 -14.93
N LEU A 18 8.37 19.65 -14.20
CA LEU A 18 6.94 19.66 -14.54
C LEU A 18 6.54 19.32 -16.00
N ILE A 19 6.21 18.04 -16.26
CA ILE A 19 5.28 17.68 -17.35
C ILE A 19 4.27 16.67 -16.80
N GLY A 20 3.21 17.21 -16.20
CA GLY A 20 1.92 16.53 -16.11
C GLY A 20 1.25 16.60 -17.48
N LEU A 21 1.11 15.43 -18.09
CA LEU A 21 0.47 15.20 -19.38
C LEU A 21 -1.06 15.24 -19.22
N ALA A 22 -1.73 15.62 -20.30
CA ALA A 22 -3.16 15.45 -20.60
C ALA A 22 -4.13 16.57 -20.17
N LEU A 23 -4.33 17.53 -21.07
CA LEU A 23 -5.69 17.76 -21.57
C LEU A 23 -5.63 18.25 -23.02
N VAL A 24 -6.21 17.44 -23.91
CA VAL A 24 -6.44 17.69 -25.32
C VAL A 24 -7.51 18.77 -25.49
N GLY A 25 -7.23 19.78 -26.31
CA GLY A 25 -8.21 20.71 -26.86
C GLY A 25 -7.63 21.42 -28.09
N PRO A 26 -8.23 21.31 -29.28
CA PRO A 26 -7.72 21.98 -30.47
C PRO A 26 -8.37 23.36 -30.62
N SER A 27 -7.57 24.37 -30.96
CA SER A 27 -7.89 25.44 -31.92
C SER A 27 -6.81 26.52 -31.92
N THR A 28 -6.14 26.63 -33.06
CA THR A 28 -5.42 27.80 -33.61
C THR A 28 -6.30 29.09 -33.52
N VAL A 29 -5.86 30.36 -33.48
CA VAL A 29 -4.76 31.12 -34.11
C VAL A 29 -4.57 32.46 -33.35
N ALA A 30 -3.32 32.93 -33.25
CA ALA A 30 -2.79 34.31 -33.21
C ALA A 30 -3.52 35.53 -32.56
N ASN A 31 -2.70 36.24 -31.76
CA ASN A 31 -2.43 37.70 -31.77
C ASN A 31 -3.13 38.61 -30.73
N ALA A 32 -2.29 39.50 -30.17
CA ALA A 32 -2.55 40.73 -29.40
C ALA A 32 -2.82 40.65 -27.87
N GLN A 33 -1.80 41.02 -27.09
CA GLN A 33 -1.87 41.67 -25.75
C GLN A 33 -2.38 43.13 -25.95
N PRO A 34 -3.08 43.85 -25.03
CA PRO A 34 -2.77 43.96 -23.59
C PRO A 34 -3.91 44.16 -22.55
N SER A 35 -3.52 43.99 -21.28
CA SER A 35 -4.04 44.64 -20.06
C SER A 35 -5.52 44.48 -19.65
N THR A 36 -5.79 43.54 -18.74
CA THR A 36 -6.67 43.77 -17.58
C THR A 36 -6.17 42.92 -16.40
N ARG A 37 -5.51 43.58 -15.44
CA ARG A 37 -5.22 43.05 -14.10
C ARG A 37 -6.55 42.95 -13.34
N PRO A 38 -7.00 41.78 -12.84
CA PRO A 38 -8.12 41.77 -11.92
C PRO A 38 -7.64 42.34 -10.59
N GLU A 39 -8.15 43.53 -10.28
CA GLU A 39 -8.06 44.17 -8.98
C GLU A 39 -8.83 43.30 -7.97
N VAL A 40 -8.10 42.65 -7.07
CA VAL A 40 -8.70 41.91 -5.95
C VAL A 40 -8.99 42.94 -4.86
N ASP A 41 -10.27 43.29 -4.75
CA ASP A 41 -10.83 44.13 -3.70
C ASP A 41 -10.52 43.53 -2.30
N PRO A 42 -9.86 44.26 -1.38
CA PRO A 42 -9.45 43.73 -0.08
C PRO A 42 -10.59 43.63 0.96
N ALA A 43 -11.85 43.83 0.58
CA ALA A 43 -12.97 43.96 1.51
C ALA A 43 -13.82 42.68 1.75
N THR A 44 -13.37 41.48 1.37
CA THR A 44 -14.12 40.24 1.69
C THR A 44 -13.31 39.36 2.64
N ALA A 45 -13.29 39.74 3.93
CA ALA A 45 -12.95 38.77 4.96
C ALA A 45 -14.01 37.64 4.90
N PRO A 46 -13.62 36.36 4.89
CA PRO A 46 -14.59 35.27 4.94
C PRO A 46 -15.33 35.36 6.27
N GLN A 47 -16.56 35.87 6.25
CA GLN A 47 -17.44 35.86 7.41
C GLN A 47 -17.72 34.38 7.72
N VAL A 48 -17.11 33.89 8.79
CA VAL A 48 -17.39 32.55 9.32
C VAL A 48 -18.83 32.58 9.82
N ASP A 49 -19.72 31.97 9.05
CA ASP A 49 -21.13 31.91 9.38
C ASP A 49 -21.31 31.14 10.71
N PRO A 50 -22.01 31.70 11.71
CA PRO A 50 -22.16 31.07 13.03
C PRO A 50 -22.89 29.72 12.97
N SER A 51 -23.66 29.47 11.90
CA SER A 51 -24.31 28.18 11.65
C SER A 51 -23.30 27.11 11.23
N SER A 52 -22.26 27.51 10.49
CA SER A 52 -21.15 26.63 10.12
C SER A 52 -20.29 26.28 11.33
N LEU A 53 -20.10 27.24 12.24
CA LEU A 53 -19.40 27.03 13.50
C LEU A 53 -20.12 25.98 14.37
N ARG A 54 -21.44 26.14 14.56
CA ARG A 54 -22.28 25.17 15.31
C ARG A 54 -22.29 23.78 14.68
N ALA A 55 -22.34 23.70 13.35
CA ALA A 55 -22.29 22.41 12.65
C ALA A 55 -20.93 21.72 12.85
N LEU A 56 -19.85 22.50 12.96
CA LEU A 56 -18.52 21.97 13.25
C LEU A 56 -18.43 21.47 14.69
N GLU A 57 -18.93 22.23 15.65
CA GLU A 57 -18.98 21.84 17.07
C GLU A 57 -19.74 20.52 17.27
N GLN A 58 -20.90 20.35 16.63
CA GLN A 58 -21.65 19.09 16.66
C GLN A 58 -20.90 17.91 16.03
N ARG A 59 -20.13 18.15 14.97
CA ARG A 59 -19.31 17.12 14.34
C ARG A 59 -18.13 16.72 15.23
N VAL A 60 -17.56 17.65 15.97
CA VAL A 60 -16.48 17.38 16.93
C VAL A 60 -17.02 16.52 18.08
N GLU A 61 -18.15 16.89 18.69
CA GLU A 61 -18.75 16.10 19.77
C GLU A 61 -19.11 14.67 19.33
N GLU A 62 -19.60 14.48 18.10
CA GLU A 62 -19.90 13.15 17.57
C GLU A 62 -18.61 12.35 17.32
N LEU A 63 -17.55 13.01 16.87
CA LEU A 63 -16.25 12.36 16.67
C LEU A 63 -15.63 11.94 18.00
N GLU A 64 -15.71 12.79 19.04
CA GLU A 64 -15.27 12.48 20.39
C GLU A 64 -16.04 11.31 20.99
N ARG A 65 -17.38 11.33 20.90
CA ARG A 65 -18.21 10.17 21.33
C ARG A 65 -17.85 8.89 20.61
N ARG A 66 -17.50 8.96 19.32
CA ARG A 66 -17.09 7.80 18.54
C ARG A 66 -15.69 7.31 18.96
N VAL A 67 -14.77 8.22 19.26
CA VAL A 67 -13.44 7.89 19.78
C VAL A 67 -13.55 7.26 21.17
N GLU A 68 -14.34 7.81 22.08
CA GLU A 68 -14.58 7.21 23.40
C GLU A 68 -15.23 5.83 23.28
N ARG A 69 -16.16 5.63 22.35
CA ARG A 69 -16.76 4.32 22.09
C ARG A 69 -15.72 3.31 21.57
N MET A 70 -14.75 3.75 20.77
CA MET A 70 -13.65 2.90 20.32
C MET A 70 -12.60 2.66 21.41
N GLY A 71 -12.35 3.64 22.28
CA GLY A 71 -11.42 3.53 23.41
C GLY A 71 -11.98 2.74 24.60
N SER A 72 -13.31 2.69 24.75
CA SER A 72 -14.00 1.94 25.81
C SER A 72 -14.36 0.51 25.42
N ALA A 73 -14.11 0.11 24.16
CA ALA A 73 -14.12 -1.30 23.82
C ALA A 73 -13.00 -1.99 24.61
N PRO A 74 -13.28 -3.10 25.33
CA PRO A 74 -12.24 -3.78 26.09
C PRO A 74 -11.09 -4.13 25.14
N SER A 75 -9.92 -3.56 25.42
CA SER A 75 -8.68 -3.97 24.78
C SER A 75 -8.40 -5.40 25.18
N SER A 76 -8.94 -6.34 24.41
CA SER A 76 -8.47 -7.72 24.37
C SER A 76 -7.07 -7.69 23.76
N GLY A 77 -6.08 -7.44 24.61
CA GLY A 77 -4.70 -7.78 24.35
C GLY A 77 -4.62 -9.29 24.15
N GLY A 78 -4.50 -9.71 22.91
CA GLY A 78 -4.38 -11.11 22.52
C GLY A 78 -4.76 -11.28 21.07
N SER A 79 -3.78 -11.60 20.23
CA SER A 79 -3.93 -12.09 18.84
C SER A 79 -5.29 -11.82 18.21
N ALA A 80 -5.48 -10.63 17.66
CA ALA A 80 -6.68 -10.34 16.89
C ALA A 80 -6.56 -11.01 15.52
N SER A 81 -6.91 -12.30 15.47
CA SER A 81 -7.63 -12.82 14.32
C SER A 81 -8.89 -11.96 14.19
N ALA A 82 -8.94 -11.11 13.16
CA ALA A 82 -10.13 -10.34 12.84
C ALA A 82 -11.34 -11.31 12.71
N PRO A 83 -12.54 -10.95 13.20
CA PRO A 83 -13.71 -11.81 13.08
C PRO A 83 -14.02 -12.00 11.59
N SER A 84 -13.82 -13.23 11.15
CA SER A 84 -14.08 -13.70 9.79
C SER A 84 -15.57 -13.52 9.44
N LYS A 85 -15.88 -12.51 8.62
CA LYS A 85 -17.16 -12.29 7.96
C LYS A 85 -17.45 -13.48 7.04
N THR A 86 -18.68 -13.99 7.01
CA THR A 86 -19.10 -15.13 6.18
C THR A 86 -18.56 -15.02 4.74
N GLY A 87 -17.61 -15.90 4.38
CA GLY A 87 -16.80 -15.81 3.16
C GLY A 87 -15.29 -15.74 3.42
N ASP A 88 -14.90 -15.44 4.66
CA ASP A 88 -13.51 -15.36 5.09
C ASP A 88 -12.88 -16.75 5.25
N ILE A 89 -11.71 -16.89 4.64
CA ILE A 89 -10.87 -18.08 4.76
C ILE A 89 -10.05 -18.00 6.06
N HIS A 90 -9.65 -19.15 6.57
CA HIS A 90 -8.75 -19.21 7.72
C HIS A 90 -7.31 -18.85 7.31
N TRP A 91 -6.77 -17.76 7.83
CA TRP A 91 -5.38 -17.36 7.60
C TRP A 91 -4.48 -17.84 8.74
N SER A 92 -3.33 -18.39 8.38
CA SER A 92 -2.23 -18.63 9.31
C SER A 92 -0.92 -18.14 8.70
N PHE A 93 -0.07 -17.54 9.53
CA PHE A 93 1.21 -16.99 9.13
C PHE A 93 2.30 -17.55 10.02
N ASP A 94 3.43 -17.92 9.42
CA ASP A 94 4.61 -18.33 10.18
C ASP A 94 5.12 -17.20 11.09
N ALA A 95 5.84 -17.58 12.14
CA ALA A 95 6.41 -16.63 13.10
C ALA A 95 7.31 -15.57 12.45
N ALA A 96 8.02 -15.95 11.38
CA ALA A 96 8.89 -15.05 10.63
C ALA A 96 8.13 -13.93 9.91
N LEU A 97 6.85 -14.14 9.56
CA LEU A 97 6.02 -13.14 8.87
C LEU A 97 5.13 -12.33 9.83
N SER A 98 4.88 -12.87 11.03
CA SER A 98 3.93 -12.29 12.00
C SER A 98 4.58 -11.53 13.16
N ARG A 99 5.88 -11.71 13.41
CA ARG A 99 6.60 -11.07 14.53
C ARG A 99 7.76 -10.19 14.09
N ASP A 100 8.88 -10.83 13.74
CA ASP A 100 10.16 -10.19 13.44
C ASP A 100 10.88 -11.01 12.34
N PRO A 101 11.44 -10.37 11.30
CA PRO A 101 11.50 -8.92 11.05
C PRO A 101 10.23 -8.33 10.43
N PHE A 102 9.18 -9.13 10.23
CA PHE A 102 7.94 -8.70 9.59
C PHE A 102 6.73 -8.77 10.52
N ASN A 103 5.75 -7.92 10.26
CA ASN A 103 4.46 -7.94 10.92
C ASN A 103 3.34 -7.75 9.90
N VAL A 104 2.41 -8.71 9.81
CA VAL A 104 1.25 -8.62 8.92
C VAL A 104 0.34 -7.48 9.38
N LYS A 105 0.12 -6.49 8.50
CA LYS A 105 -0.79 -5.36 8.74
C LYS A 105 -2.13 -5.48 8.07
N HIS A 106 -2.15 -6.18 6.95
CA HIS A 106 -3.36 -6.40 6.20
C HIS A 106 -3.26 -7.73 5.46
N GLN A 107 -4.38 -8.43 5.39
CA GLN A 107 -4.57 -9.53 4.47
C GLN A 107 -5.98 -9.44 3.88
N SER A 108 -6.10 -9.78 2.61
CA SER A 108 -7.39 -9.92 1.95
C SER A 108 -7.35 -11.03 0.92
N PHE A 109 -8.49 -11.65 0.69
CA PHE A 109 -8.71 -12.61 -0.37
C PHE A 109 -9.96 -12.22 -1.14
N ASP A 110 -9.79 -11.94 -2.43
CA ASP A 110 -10.91 -11.75 -3.35
C ASP A 110 -11.25 -13.08 -4.03
N ARG A 111 -12.41 -13.63 -3.65
CA ARG A 111 -12.89 -14.91 -4.18
C ARG A 111 -13.32 -14.82 -5.65
N GLY A 112 -13.67 -13.64 -6.15
CA GLY A 112 -14.09 -13.44 -7.54
C GLY A 112 -12.92 -13.48 -8.52
N SER A 113 -11.78 -12.90 -8.15
CA SER A 113 -10.56 -12.85 -8.96
C SER A 113 -9.51 -13.88 -8.54
N GLY A 114 -9.73 -14.59 -7.42
CA GLY A 114 -8.76 -15.51 -6.82
C GLY A 114 -7.49 -14.81 -6.33
N ARG A 115 -7.58 -13.53 -5.98
CA ARG A 115 -6.41 -12.71 -5.64
C ARG A 115 -6.22 -12.65 -4.13
N PHE A 116 -4.99 -12.87 -3.69
CA PHE A 116 -4.53 -12.68 -2.33
C PHE A 116 -3.68 -11.42 -2.26
N ASP A 117 -3.96 -10.55 -1.31
CA ASP A 117 -3.12 -9.39 -1.00
C ASP A 117 -2.68 -9.46 0.45
N VAL A 118 -1.40 -9.24 0.69
CA VAL A 118 -0.82 -9.19 2.02
C VAL A 118 0.09 -7.97 2.11
N LEU A 119 -0.09 -7.18 3.18
CA LEU A 119 0.80 -6.08 3.53
C LEU A 119 1.65 -6.47 4.73
N LEU A 120 2.96 -6.55 4.53
CA LEU A 120 3.94 -6.85 5.55
C LEU A 120 4.65 -5.56 5.95
N LYS A 121 4.56 -5.18 7.22
CA LYS A 121 5.40 -4.11 7.77
C LYS A 121 6.75 -4.69 8.16
N VAL A 122 7.83 -4.09 7.67
CA VAL A 122 9.18 -4.37 8.16
C VAL A 122 9.31 -3.67 9.53
N VAL A 123 9.58 -4.43 10.58
CA VAL A 123 9.71 -3.90 11.95
C VAL A 123 11.16 -3.91 12.45
N ALA A 124 12.01 -4.73 11.84
CA ALA A 124 13.44 -4.80 12.12
C ALA A 124 14.23 -5.08 10.83
N PRO A 125 15.56 -4.90 10.83
CA PRO A 125 16.39 -5.24 9.68
C PRO A 125 16.22 -6.70 9.24
N ILE A 126 16.07 -6.93 7.94
CA ILE A 126 15.91 -8.27 7.38
C ILE A 126 17.28 -8.97 7.36
N PRO A 127 17.44 -10.16 7.97
CA PRO A 127 18.73 -10.85 8.06
C PRO A 127 19.37 -11.18 6.70
N ASP A 128 18.56 -11.53 5.70
CA ASP A 128 19.00 -11.70 4.32
C ASP A 128 18.07 -10.92 3.37
N PRO A 129 18.43 -9.70 2.97
CA PRO A 129 17.61 -8.86 2.12
C PRO A 129 17.71 -9.26 0.64
N THR A 130 18.69 -10.07 0.23
CA THR A 130 18.98 -10.37 -1.18
C THR A 130 17.79 -10.97 -1.93
N PRO A 131 17.08 -11.98 -1.39
CA PRO A 131 15.92 -12.57 -2.06
C PRO A 131 14.71 -11.64 -2.16
N TRP A 132 14.70 -10.54 -1.40
CA TRP A 132 13.64 -9.55 -1.38
C TRP A 132 13.92 -8.36 -2.31
N GLN A 133 15.15 -8.20 -2.80
CA GLN A 133 15.57 -7.15 -3.74
C GLN A 133 15.24 -7.53 -5.18
N VAL A 134 13.95 -7.71 -5.45
CA VAL A 134 13.43 -8.10 -6.76
C VAL A 134 12.57 -6.99 -7.35
N PRO A 135 12.45 -6.89 -8.69
CA PRO A 135 11.55 -5.92 -9.30
C PRO A 135 10.08 -6.24 -8.98
N SER A 136 9.20 -5.24 -9.11
CA SER A 136 7.75 -5.49 -9.02
C SER A 136 7.31 -6.58 -10.01
N GLY A 137 6.42 -7.48 -9.57
CA GLY A 137 5.93 -8.66 -10.30
C GLY A 137 6.79 -9.92 -10.11
N ALA A 138 8.02 -9.78 -9.60
CA ALA A 138 8.91 -10.91 -9.38
C ALA A 138 8.51 -11.71 -8.12
N PRO A 139 8.79 -13.02 -8.10
CA PRO A 139 8.55 -13.86 -6.93
C PRO A 139 9.41 -13.41 -5.74
N VAL A 140 8.84 -13.45 -4.55
CA VAL A 140 9.51 -13.21 -3.27
C VAL A 140 9.67 -14.53 -2.51
N PRO A 141 10.51 -14.62 -1.46
CA PRO A 141 10.70 -15.85 -0.69
C PRO A 141 9.51 -16.15 0.25
N VAL A 142 8.28 -15.93 -0.22
CA VAL A 142 7.04 -16.20 0.52
C VAL A 142 6.19 -17.15 -0.30
N ALA A 143 5.73 -18.21 0.33
CA ALA A 143 4.76 -19.12 -0.26
C ALA A 143 3.63 -19.42 0.71
N ALA A 144 2.51 -19.85 0.15
CA ALA A 144 1.40 -20.36 0.92
C ALA A 144 1.02 -21.78 0.51
N ARG A 145 0.52 -22.51 1.50
CA ARG A 145 -0.24 -23.74 1.28
C ARG A 145 -1.72 -23.43 1.35
N ILE A 146 -2.44 -23.83 0.32
CA ILE A 146 -3.88 -23.62 0.22
C ILE A 146 -4.57 -24.82 0.88
N GLY A 147 -5.40 -24.56 1.87
CA GLY A 147 -6.34 -25.54 2.41
C GLY A 147 -7.65 -25.48 1.65
N LEU A 148 -8.11 -26.63 1.17
CA LEU A 148 -9.40 -26.79 0.52
C LEU A 148 -10.47 -27.23 1.54
N ALA A 149 -11.74 -27.06 1.21
CA ALA A 149 -12.87 -27.40 2.10
C ALA A 149 -12.97 -28.90 2.43
N ASP A 150 -12.40 -29.76 1.59
CA ASP A 150 -12.30 -31.22 1.78
C ASP A 150 -11.17 -31.63 2.75
N GLY A 151 -10.40 -30.66 3.26
CA GLY A 151 -9.23 -30.89 4.12
C GLY A 151 -7.95 -31.21 3.35
N THR A 152 -7.99 -31.25 2.02
CA THR A 152 -6.81 -31.47 1.18
C THR A 152 -6.00 -30.18 1.12
N ALA A 153 -4.68 -30.29 1.26
CA ALA A 153 -3.76 -29.18 1.00
C ALA A 153 -3.30 -29.21 -0.46
N SER A 154 -3.45 -28.09 -1.17
CA SER A 154 -2.98 -27.94 -2.56
C SER A 154 -1.50 -27.56 -2.63
N GLU A 155 -1.01 -27.43 -3.85
CA GLU A 155 0.34 -27.01 -4.20
C GLU A 155 0.73 -25.65 -3.59
N SER A 156 2.03 -25.42 -3.47
CA SER A 156 2.61 -24.21 -2.89
C SER A 156 2.38 -22.99 -3.80
N LEU A 157 1.53 -22.06 -3.38
CA LEU A 157 1.28 -20.78 -4.05
C LEU A 157 2.41 -19.78 -3.74
N VAL A 158 3.10 -19.29 -4.77
CA VAL A 158 4.21 -18.34 -4.61
C VAL A 158 3.69 -16.89 -4.66
N PHE A 159 4.11 -16.08 -3.70
CA PHE A 159 3.80 -14.65 -3.69
C PHE A 159 4.78 -13.86 -4.55
N ARG A 160 4.30 -12.74 -5.07
CA ARG A 160 5.02 -11.80 -5.90
C ARG A 160 5.00 -10.43 -5.27
N LEU A 161 6.04 -9.66 -5.54
CA LEU A 161 6.14 -8.30 -5.06
C LEU A 161 5.21 -7.39 -5.89
N ALA A 162 4.15 -6.84 -5.32
CA ALA A 162 3.24 -5.97 -6.06
C ALA A 162 3.83 -4.58 -6.33
N ARG A 163 4.70 -4.08 -5.43
CA ARG A 163 5.31 -2.74 -5.48
C ARG A 163 6.77 -2.80 -5.10
N GLY A 164 7.59 -1.90 -5.67
CA GLY A 164 9.05 -1.94 -5.56
C GLY A 164 9.61 -2.19 -4.15
N PRO A 165 10.77 -2.84 -4.03
CA PRO A 165 11.25 -3.41 -2.79
C PRO A 165 11.64 -2.29 -1.82
N ARG A 166 10.96 -2.23 -0.67
CA ARG A 166 11.28 -1.33 0.44
C ARG A 166 11.53 -2.16 1.68
N LEU A 167 12.79 -2.29 2.05
CA LEU A 167 13.25 -3.22 3.10
C LEU A 167 13.69 -2.52 4.38
N GLU A 168 13.56 -1.20 4.43
CA GLU A 168 13.89 -0.40 5.62
C GLU A 168 12.88 -0.65 6.75
N PRO A 169 13.31 -0.68 8.03
CA PRO A 169 12.39 -0.72 9.16
C PRO A 169 11.36 0.41 9.08
N GLY A 170 10.08 0.06 9.23
CA GLY A 170 8.94 0.96 9.06
C GLY A 170 8.31 0.90 7.66
N ALA A 171 8.99 0.35 6.66
CA ALA A 171 8.43 0.18 5.31
C ALA A 171 7.29 -0.84 5.27
N ILE A 172 6.43 -0.71 4.28
CA ILE A 172 5.37 -1.68 3.96
C ILE A 172 5.71 -2.36 2.64
N LEU A 173 5.85 -3.68 2.68
CA LEU A 173 5.93 -4.55 1.52
C LEU A 173 4.53 -5.00 1.15
N HIS A 174 4.16 -4.78 -0.11
CA HIS A 174 2.93 -5.28 -0.67
C HIS A 174 3.26 -6.51 -1.52
N ILE A 175 2.77 -7.66 -1.09
CA ILE A 175 2.90 -8.92 -1.82
C ILE A 175 1.52 -9.44 -2.22
N GLU A 176 1.47 -10.08 -3.37
CA GLU A 176 0.24 -10.63 -3.92
C GLU A 176 0.47 -12.01 -4.50
N ALA A 177 -0.58 -12.82 -4.50
CA ALA A 177 -0.62 -14.09 -5.19
C ALA A 177 -1.97 -14.26 -5.86
N GLN A 178 -2.02 -15.06 -6.92
CA GLN A 178 -3.26 -15.30 -7.63
C GLN A 178 -3.43 -16.78 -7.94
N VAL A 179 -4.63 -17.27 -7.66
CA VAL A 179 -5.09 -18.59 -8.07
C VAL A 179 -6.13 -18.43 -9.17
N PRO A 180 -6.34 -19.46 -10.01
CA PRO A 180 -7.45 -19.44 -10.94
C PRO A 180 -8.80 -19.26 -10.21
N PRO A 181 -9.71 -18.43 -10.73
CA PRO A 181 -10.98 -18.12 -10.06
C PRO A 181 -11.83 -19.37 -9.82
N GLU A 182 -11.72 -20.40 -10.66
CA GLU A 182 -12.39 -21.69 -10.47
C GLU A 182 -11.92 -22.42 -9.19
N GLN A 183 -10.67 -22.24 -8.77
CA GLN A 183 -10.13 -22.84 -7.55
C GLN A 183 -10.45 -21.98 -6.31
N ALA A 184 -10.57 -20.66 -6.49
CA ALA A 184 -10.79 -19.69 -5.42
C ALA A 184 -12.04 -19.99 -4.57
N ALA A 185 -13.10 -20.53 -5.18
CA ALA A 185 -14.33 -20.88 -4.48
C ALA A 185 -14.17 -22.05 -3.48
N ALA A 186 -13.22 -22.96 -3.73
CA ALA A 186 -12.98 -24.13 -2.89
C ALA A 186 -12.03 -23.87 -1.72
N ILE A 187 -11.40 -22.68 -1.67
CA ILE A 187 -10.42 -22.33 -0.64
C ILE A 187 -11.13 -22.10 0.68
N SER A 188 -10.66 -22.83 1.70
CA SER A 188 -11.13 -22.74 3.09
C SER A 188 -10.07 -22.10 3.99
N GLY A 189 -8.79 -22.21 3.64
CA GLY A 189 -7.71 -21.65 4.42
C GLY A 189 -6.42 -21.41 3.64
N LEU A 190 -5.55 -20.61 4.21
CA LEU A 190 -4.23 -20.29 3.68
C LEU A 190 -3.20 -20.28 4.81
N SER A 191 -2.11 -21.02 4.60
CA SER A 191 -0.97 -21.03 5.53
C SER A 191 0.25 -20.43 4.84
N VAL A 192 0.68 -19.24 5.26
CA VAL A 192 1.71 -18.44 4.58
C VAL A 192 3.01 -18.47 5.37
N GLY A 193 4.13 -18.75 4.70
CA GLY A 193 5.44 -18.87 5.30
C GLY A 193 6.58 -18.42 4.39
N ILE A 194 7.77 -18.24 4.97
CA ILE A 194 8.98 -17.99 4.19
C ILE A 194 9.45 -19.32 3.60
N ARG A 195 9.72 -19.33 2.28
CA ARG A 195 10.28 -20.51 1.62
C ARG A 195 11.71 -20.72 2.11
N ARG A 196 11.99 -21.89 2.66
CA ARG A 196 13.37 -22.36 2.86
C ARG A 196 13.73 -23.14 1.61
N GLU A 197 14.60 -22.55 0.81
CA GLU A 197 15.24 -23.21 -0.33
C GLU A 197 16.39 -24.09 0.16
#